data_AF-A0A2K6TFE5-F1
#
_entry.id   AF-A0A2K6TFE5-F1
#
_cell.length_a   1.000
_cell.length_b   1.000
_cell.length_c   1.000
_cell.angle_alpha   90.00
_cell.angle_beta   90.00
_cell.angle_gamma   90.00
#
_symmetry.space_group_name_H-M   'P 1'
#
loop_
_entity.id
_entity.type
_entity.pdbx_description
1 polymer ?
#
loop_
_entity_poly.entity_id
_entity_poly.type
_entity_poly.pdbx_seq_one_letter_code
_entity_poly.pdbx_strand_id
1 'polypeptide(L)'
;DREFIEARRRALKRFVNLVAWHPLFSEDVLLKLFLSFSGSDVQNKLKESAQCVGDEFMNCKLAARAKDFLPADIQAQFAISRELIRNIYNSFHKLRDRAERIASRAIDNAADLLIFGKELSAIGSDTTPLPSLAALNSSTWGSLKQALKGLSVEFALLADKAAQQGKQEENDVVEKPNLFLDLLQSYKDLCERHEKGVLHKHQRALHKYSLMKRQMMSAAMQNRGLEFFRTGFLIPK
;
A
#
# COMPACT_ATOMS: atom_id res chain seq x y z
N ASP A 1 8.54 20.34 -0.62
CA ASP A 1 9.08 19.29 -1.51
C ASP A 1 9.80 18.11 -0.86
N ARG A 2 10.67 18.29 0.15
CA ARG A 2 11.37 17.14 0.78
C ARG A 2 10.43 16.14 1.47
N GLU A 3 9.46 16.62 2.23
CA GLU A 3 8.48 15.78 2.93
C GLU A 3 7.61 14.96 1.97
N PHE A 4 7.19 15.57 0.86
CA PHE A 4 6.45 14.88 -0.18
C PHE A 4 7.25 13.72 -0.80
N ILE A 5 8.53 13.96 -1.13
CA ILE A 5 9.41 12.92 -1.68
C ILE A 5 9.60 11.78 -0.68
N GLU A 6 9.75 12.10 0.60
CA GLU A 6 9.92 11.10 1.64
C GLU A 6 8.63 10.27 1.86
N ALA A 7 7.47 10.92 1.91
CA ALA A 7 6.16 10.24 1.99
C ALA A 7 5.94 9.31 0.80
N ARG A 8 6.27 9.77 -0.42
CA ARG A 8 6.19 8.96 -1.64
C ARG A 8 7.16 7.77 -1.59
N ARG A 9 8.39 7.97 -1.11
CA ARG A 9 9.39 6.91 -0.96
C ARG A 9 8.89 5.80 -0.02
N ARG A 10 8.30 6.16 1.13
CA ARG A 10 7.71 5.20 2.07
C ARG A 10 6.54 4.44 1.45
N ALA A 11 5.63 5.14 0.78
CA ALA A 11 4.51 4.51 0.09
C ALA A 11 4.96 3.53 -1.00
N LEU A 12 5.94 3.91 -1.82
CA LEU A 12 6.50 3.02 -2.85
C LEU A 12 7.19 1.79 -2.25
N LYS A 13 7.93 1.97 -1.14
CA LYS A 13 8.55 0.86 -0.41
C LYS A 13 7.50 -0.13 0.11
N ARG A 14 6.41 0.36 0.72
CA ARG A 14 5.30 -0.49 1.17
C ARG A 14 4.64 -1.20 0.00
N PHE A 15 4.35 -0.48 -1.09
CA PHE A 15 3.72 -1.04 -2.29
C PHE A 15 4.55 -2.17 -2.90
N VAL A 16 5.84 -1.94 -3.18
CA VAL A 16 6.69 -2.97 -3.80
C VAL A 16 6.85 -4.17 -2.88
N ASN A 17 6.96 -3.97 -1.56
CA ASN A 17 7.01 -5.08 -0.62
C ASN A 17 5.71 -5.89 -0.59
N LEU A 18 4.54 -5.24 -0.60
CA LEU A 18 3.25 -5.92 -0.68
C LEU A 18 3.13 -6.77 -1.95
N VAL A 19 3.56 -6.22 -3.09
CA VAL A 19 3.56 -6.93 -4.37
C VAL A 19 4.54 -8.11 -4.34
N ALA A 20 5.75 -7.92 -3.82
CA ALA A 20 6.77 -8.96 -3.74
C ALA A 20 6.44 -10.07 -2.73
N TRP A 21 5.64 -9.80 -1.70
CA TRP A 21 5.20 -10.80 -0.73
C TRP A 21 3.91 -11.53 -1.14
N HIS A 22 3.19 -11.02 -2.13
CA HIS A 22 1.96 -11.66 -2.58
C HIS A 22 2.29 -12.94 -3.35
N PRO A 23 1.77 -14.12 -2.96
CA PRO A 23 2.23 -15.43 -3.46
C PRO A 23 2.03 -15.62 -4.96
N LEU A 24 1.08 -14.90 -5.57
CA LEU A 24 0.86 -14.95 -7.02
C LEU A 24 1.67 -13.87 -7.77
N PHE A 25 1.94 -12.73 -7.16
CA PHE A 25 2.66 -11.64 -7.84
C PHE A 25 4.18 -11.80 -7.70
N SER A 26 4.67 -12.40 -6.61
CA SER A 26 6.10 -12.70 -6.42
C SER A 26 6.67 -13.56 -7.54
N GLU A 27 5.84 -14.44 -8.10
CA GLU A 27 6.23 -15.34 -9.19
C GLU A 27 6.08 -14.73 -10.59
N ASP A 28 5.47 -13.56 -10.69
CA ASP A 28 5.17 -12.91 -11.96
C ASP A 28 6.45 -12.53 -12.72
N VAL A 29 6.45 -12.84 -14.02
CA VAL A 29 7.61 -12.61 -14.90
C VAL A 29 7.88 -11.12 -15.08
N LEU A 30 6.85 -10.28 -15.15
CA LEU A 30 7.01 -8.84 -15.30
C LEU A 30 7.58 -8.21 -14.03
N LEU A 31 7.14 -8.67 -12.84
CA LEU A 31 7.72 -8.21 -11.59
C LEU A 31 9.20 -8.59 -11.47
N LYS A 32 9.55 -9.85 -11.77
CA LYS A 32 10.95 -10.32 -11.74
C LYS A 32 11.80 -9.51 -12.72
N LEU A 33 11.31 -9.31 -13.94
CA LEU A 33 11.98 -8.47 -14.94
C LEU A 33 12.15 -7.02 -14.45
N PHE A 34 11.11 -6.41 -13.87
CA PHE A 34 11.19 -5.05 -13.35
C PHE A 34 12.26 -4.90 -12.25
N LEU A 35 12.38 -5.89 -11.36
CA LEU A 35 13.35 -5.86 -10.26
C LEU A 35 14.78 -6.23 -10.69
N SER A 36 14.95 -7.06 -11.72
CA SER A 36 16.27 -7.55 -12.15
C SER A 36 16.86 -6.82 -13.35
N PHE A 37 16.09 -5.97 -14.04
CA PHE A 37 16.55 -5.28 -15.25
C PHE A 37 17.54 -4.17 -14.92
N SER A 38 18.72 -4.23 -15.54
CA SER A 38 19.83 -3.28 -15.36
C SER A 38 20.01 -2.30 -16.54
N GLY A 39 19.16 -2.38 -17.58
CA GLY A 39 19.22 -1.48 -18.73
C GLY A 39 18.50 -0.15 -18.49
N SER A 40 18.61 0.79 -19.43
CA SER A 40 18.02 2.12 -19.34
C SER A 40 16.52 2.19 -19.70
N ASP A 41 16.00 1.18 -20.41
CA ASP A 41 14.65 1.20 -20.99
C ASP A 41 13.78 0.03 -20.53
N VAL A 42 13.48 0.01 -19.22
CA VAL A 42 12.66 -1.04 -18.60
C VAL A 42 11.22 -1.03 -19.12
N GLN A 43 10.71 0.13 -19.53
CA GLN A 43 9.32 0.29 -19.98
C GLN A 43 9.08 -0.47 -21.29
N ASN A 44 9.95 -0.30 -22.28
CA ASN A 44 9.81 -1.03 -23.54
C ASN A 44 9.99 -2.53 -23.33
N LYS A 45 10.93 -2.95 -22.47
CA LYS A 45 11.14 -4.36 -22.16
C LYS A 45 9.92 -5.03 -21.51
N LEU A 46 9.28 -4.33 -20.56
CA LEU A 46 8.04 -4.81 -19.93
C LEU A 46 6.91 -4.94 -20.96
N LYS A 47 6.79 -3.97 -21.88
CA LYS A 47 5.76 -3.96 -22.92
C LYS A 47 5.93 -5.12 -23.90
N GLU A 48 7.15 -5.40 -24.34
CA GLU A 48 7.46 -6.57 -25.18
C GLU A 48 7.06 -7.87 -24.50
N SER A 49 7.43 -8.04 -23.23
CA SER A 49 7.13 -9.26 -22.48
C SER A 49 5.62 -9.45 -22.27
N ALA A 50 4.87 -8.37 -22.06
CA ALA A 50 3.41 -8.42 -21.87
C ALA A 50 2.66 -8.77 -23.17
N GLN A 51 3.18 -8.43 -24.34
CA GLN A 51 2.55 -8.75 -25.64
C GLN A 51 2.51 -10.24 -25.95
N CYS A 52 3.42 -11.03 -25.37
CA CYS A 52 3.44 -12.48 -25.53
C CYS A 52 2.40 -13.20 -24.66
N VAL A 53 1.74 -12.50 -23.73
CA VAL A 53 0.72 -13.08 -22.85
C VAL A 53 -0.63 -13.03 -23.58
N GLY A 54 -1.04 -14.16 -24.16
CA GLY A 54 -2.35 -14.31 -24.81
C GLY A 54 -3.52 -14.21 -23.82
N ASP A 55 -4.75 -14.48 -24.29
CA ASP A 55 -5.95 -14.43 -23.45
C ASP A 55 -5.89 -15.48 -22.32
N GLU A 56 -5.73 -15.02 -21.08
CA GLU A 56 -5.63 -15.86 -19.88
C GLU A 56 -6.84 -16.80 -19.70
N PHE A 57 -8.02 -16.38 -20.13
CA PHE A 57 -9.22 -17.21 -20.04
C PHE A 57 -9.10 -18.47 -20.92
N MET A 58 -8.45 -18.34 -22.09
CA MET A 58 -8.24 -19.45 -23.02
C MET A 58 -7.12 -20.39 -22.55
N ASN A 59 -6.14 -19.86 -21.81
CA ASN A 59 -4.99 -20.61 -21.33
C ASN A 59 -5.24 -21.30 -19.98
N CYS A 60 -6.20 -20.81 -19.18
CA CYS A 60 -6.50 -21.36 -17.86
C CYS A 60 -7.52 -22.51 -17.92
N LYS A 61 -7.06 -23.73 -17.62
CA LYS A 61 -7.89 -24.96 -17.59
C LYS A 61 -9.06 -24.89 -16.59
N LEU A 62 -8.93 -24.08 -15.54
CA LEU A 62 -9.94 -23.92 -14.49
C LEU A 62 -10.98 -22.84 -14.83
N ALA A 63 -10.67 -21.91 -15.74
CA ALA A 63 -11.52 -20.75 -16.02
C ALA A 63 -12.92 -21.15 -16.53
N ALA A 64 -13.01 -22.20 -17.35
CA ALA A 64 -14.27 -22.70 -17.88
C ALA A 64 -15.16 -23.39 -16.82
N ARG A 65 -14.58 -23.86 -15.71
CA ARG A 65 -15.26 -24.58 -14.63
C ARG A 65 -15.36 -23.79 -13.33
N ALA A 66 -14.94 -22.51 -13.33
CA ALA A 66 -14.86 -21.70 -12.13
C ALA A 66 -16.18 -21.66 -11.34
N LYS A 67 -17.33 -21.67 -12.03
CA LYS A 67 -18.66 -21.67 -11.40
C LYS A 67 -18.98 -22.93 -10.61
N ASP A 68 -18.38 -24.07 -10.95
CA ASP A 68 -18.61 -25.36 -10.27
C ASP A 68 -18.06 -25.36 -8.84
N PHE A 69 -17.11 -24.46 -8.55
CA PHE A 69 -16.43 -24.35 -7.26
C PHE A 69 -17.02 -23.27 -6.35
N LEU A 70 -18.06 -22.55 -6.82
CA LEU A 70 -18.63 -21.42 -6.09
C LEU A 70 -19.97 -21.80 -5.44
N PRO A 71 -20.21 -21.35 -4.20
CA PRO A 71 -21.53 -21.46 -3.56
C PRO A 71 -22.63 -20.72 -4.36
N ALA A 72 -23.87 -21.17 -4.21
CA ALA A 72 -25.02 -20.56 -4.89
C ALA A 72 -25.28 -19.11 -4.44
N ASP A 73 -24.89 -18.75 -3.22
CA ASP A 73 -25.06 -17.43 -2.60
C ASP A 73 -23.81 -16.54 -2.74
N ILE A 74 -22.85 -16.90 -3.59
CA ILE A 74 -21.56 -16.18 -3.73
C ILE A 74 -21.71 -14.67 -3.97
N GLN A 75 -22.74 -14.24 -4.70
CA GLN A 75 -23.00 -12.81 -4.94
C GLN A 75 -23.42 -12.07 -3.67
N ALA A 76 -24.24 -12.71 -2.82
CA ALA A 76 -24.64 -12.15 -1.53
C ALA A 76 -23.44 -12.11 -0.57
N GLN A 77 -22.66 -13.19 -0.50
CA GLN A 77 -21.44 -13.25 0.31
C GLN A 77 -20.41 -12.18 -0.11
N PHE A 78 -20.24 -11.97 -1.41
CA PHE A 78 -19.37 -10.93 -1.95
C PHE A 78 -19.87 -9.53 -1.56
N ALA A 79 -21.17 -9.26 -1.64
CA ALA A 79 -21.74 -7.98 -1.22
C ALA A 79 -21.51 -7.71 0.28
N ILE A 80 -21.68 -8.72 1.13
CA ILE A 80 -21.40 -8.66 2.58
C ILE A 80 -19.92 -8.38 2.83
N SER A 81 -19.03 -9.14 2.18
CA SER A 81 -17.57 -8.98 2.30
C SER A 81 -17.11 -7.59 1.89
N ARG A 82 -17.62 -7.05 0.78
CA ARG A 82 -17.31 -5.70 0.31
C ARG A 82 -17.72 -4.64 1.34
N GLU A 83 -18.92 -4.78 1.90
CA GLU A 83 -19.42 -3.86 2.91
C GLU A 83 -18.59 -3.92 4.20
N LEU A 84 -18.20 -5.12 4.63
CA LEU A 84 -17.28 -5.32 5.74
C LEU A 84 -15.94 -4.61 5.50
N ILE A 85 -15.31 -4.84 4.34
CA ILE A 85 -14.02 -4.21 4.00
C ILE A 85 -14.14 -2.70 3.94
N ARG A 86 -15.24 -2.15 3.38
CA ARG A 86 -15.51 -0.71 3.38
C ARG A 86 -15.57 -0.14 4.80
N ASN A 87 -16.24 -0.83 5.73
CA ASN A 87 -16.37 -0.40 7.12
C ASN A 87 -15.04 -0.47 7.88
N ILE A 88 -14.25 -1.53 7.65
CA ILE A 88 -12.90 -1.68 8.21
C ILE A 88 -11.98 -0.57 7.67
N TYR A 89 -11.99 -0.33 6.35
CA TYR A 89 -11.21 0.73 5.71
C TYR A 89 -11.50 2.10 6.34
N ASN A 90 -12.77 2.47 6.47
CA ASN A 90 -13.17 3.75 7.06
C ASN A 90 -12.72 3.87 8.53
N SER A 91 -12.75 2.77 9.28
CA SER A 91 -12.28 2.74 10.67
C SER A 91 -10.78 2.93 10.76
N PHE A 92 -10.00 2.20 9.95
CA PHE A 92 -8.55 2.33 9.89
C PHE A 92 -8.09 3.69 9.36
N HIS A 93 -8.83 4.30 8.43
CA HIS A 93 -8.55 5.65 7.96
C HIS A 93 -8.65 6.65 9.10
N LYS A 94 -9.72 6.57 9.91
CA LYS A 94 -9.88 7.42 11.10
C LYS A 94 -8.76 7.18 12.13
N LEU A 95 -8.33 5.93 12.32
CA LEU A 95 -7.22 5.60 13.23
C LEU A 95 -5.89 6.19 12.72
N ARG A 96 -5.60 6.06 11.43
CA ARG A 96 -4.44 6.66 10.77
C ARG A 96 -4.43 8.18 10.94
N ASP A 97 -5.56 8.85 10.70
CA ASP A 97 -5.67 10.32 10.89
C ASP A 97 -5.41 10.73 12.35
N ARG A 98 -5.77 9.88 13.32
CA ARG A 98 -5.52 10.13 14.73
C ARG A 98 -4.03 9.91 15.07
N ALA A 99 -3.41 8.87 14.52
CA ALA A 99 -1.99 8.59 14.69
C ALA A 99 -1.11 9.71 14.10
N GLU A 100 -1.41 10.21 12.89
CA GLU A 100 -0.68 11.34 12.29
C GLU A 100 -0.74 12.59 13.16
N ARG A 101 -1.93 12.88 13.72
CA ARG A 101 -2.08 14.01 14.66
C ARG A 101 -1.34 13.81 15.98
N ILE A 102 -1.14 12.58 16.42
CA ILE A 102 -0.31 12.29 17.60
C ILE A 102 1.15 12.58 17.28
N ALA A 103 1.67 12.05 16.17
CA ALA A 103 3.04 12.27 15.72
C ALA A 103 3.36 13.77 15.50
N SER A 104 2.46 14.50 14.84
CA SER A 104 2.61 15.95 14.63
C SER A 104 2.72 16.70 15.96
N ARG A 105 1.84 16.39 16.93
CA ARG A 105 1.88 17.05 18.23
C ARG A 105 3.14 16.73 19.03
N ALA A 106 3.72 15.54 18.86
CA ALA A 106 4.99 15.21 19.51
C ALA A 106 6.15 16.06 18.95
N ILE A 107 6.14 16.35 17.64
CA ILE A 107 7.10 17.26 17.00
C ILE A 107 6.90 18.70 17.50
N ASP A 108 5.66 19.17 17.55
CA ASP A 108 5.33 20.53 18.04
C ASP A 108 5.74 20.68 19.51
N ASN A 109 5.41 19.70 20.35
CA ASN A 109 5.81 19.67 21.75
C ASN A 109 7.34 19.69 21.93
N ALA A 110 8.10 19.01 21.07
CA ALA A 110 9.56 19.07 21.09
C ALA A 110 10.07 20.49 20.79
N ALA A 111 9.47 21.18 19.82
CA ALA A 111 9.81 22.56 19.49
C ALA A 111 9.51 23.52 20.65
N ASP A 112 8.35 23.37 21.28
CA ASP A 112 7.94 24.19 22.43
C ASP A 112 8.88 24.00 23.63
N LEU A 113 9.23 22.74 23.96
CA LEU A 113 10.18 22.43 25.03
C LEU A 113 11.56 23.05 24.75
N LEU A 114 12.02 23.01 23.50
CA LEU A 114 13.30 23.59 23.12
C LEU A 114 13.31 25.12 23.22
N ILE A 115 12.23 25.77 22.78
CA ILE A 115 12.08 27.23 22.88
C ILE A 115 12.04 27.64 24.35
N PHE A 116 11.23 26.96 25.17
CA PHE A 116 11.16 27.22 26.60
C PHE A 116 12.53 27.09 27.29
N GLY A 117 13.27 26.01 26.97
CA GLY A 117 14.63 25.82 27.46
C GLY A 117 15.57 26.96 27.05
N LYS A 118 15.47 27.47 25.81
CA LYS A 118 16.29 28.60 25.34
C LYS A 118 16.01 29.89 26.12
N GLU A 119 14.74 30.19 26.38
CA GLU A 119 14.36 31.38 27.17
C GLU A 119 14.91 31.30 28.61
N LEU A 120 14.83 30.12 29.24
CA LEU A 120 15.46 29.91 30.55
C LEU A 120 16.97 30.15 30.54
N SER A 121 17.66 29.70 29.50
CA SER A 121 19.10 29.94 29.33
C SER A 121 19.42 31.41 29.12
N ALA A 122 18.59 32.12 28.36
CA ALA A 122 18.73 33.55 28.12
C ALA A 122 18.61 34.34 29.43
N ILE A 123 17.57 34.07 30.24
CA ILE A 123 17.39 34.69 31.55
C ILE A 123 18.56 34.34 32.49
N GLY A 124 18.96 33.06 32.53
CA GLY A 124 20.08 32.62 33.36
C GLY A 124 21.42 33.23 32.94
N SER A 125 21.59 33.57 31.66
CA SER A 125 22.81 34.14 31.10
C SER A 125 22.81 35.67 31.03
N ASP A 126 21.71 36.32 31.44
CA ASP A 126 21.59 37.77 31.44
C ASP A 126 22.72 38.41 32.26
N THR A 127 23.49 39.30 31.66
CA THR A 127 24.61 40.01 32.30
C THR A 127 24.20 41.38 32.84
N THR A 128 22.92 41.74 32.77
CA THR A 128 22.41 43.00 33.29
C THR A 128 22.77 43.15 34.77
N PRO A 129 23.49 44.24 35.15
CA PRO A 129 23.94 44.43 36.51
C PRO A 129 22.75 44.64 37.44
N LEU A 130 22.82 44.10 38.65
CA LEU A 130 21.78 44.33 39.65
C LEU A 130 21.76 45.79 40.08
N PRO A 131 20.57 46.42 40.22
CA PRO A 131 20.46 47.74 40.83
C PRO A 131 21.03 47.74 42.25
N SER A 132 21.57 48.88 42.68
CA SER A 132 22.18 49.05 44.02
C SER A 132 21.23 48.67 45.17
N LEU A 133 19.93 48.91 45.02
CA LEU A 133 18.90 48.54 45.98
C LEU A 133 18.75 47.01 46.17
N ALA A 134 19.17 46.21 45.18
CA ALA A 134 19.13 44.76 45.22
C ALA A 134 20.48 44.12 45.57
N ALA A 135 21.54 44.91 45.81
CA ALA A 135 22.91 44.41 45.96
C ALA A 135 23.09 43.39 47.10
N LEU A 136 22.29 43.48 48.17
CA LEU A 136 22.25 42.52 49.27
C LEU A 136 21.86 41.10 48.84
N ASN A 137 21.18 40.95 47.69
CA ASN A 137 20.68 39.67 47.16
C ASN A 137 21.53 39.12 46.00
N SER A 138 22.73 39.66 45.78
CA SER A 138 23.58 39.31 44.63
C SER A 138 23.90 37.81 44.53
N SER A 139 24.22 37.17 45.67
CA SER A 139 24.53 35.73 45.72
C SER A 139 23.30 34.86 45.43
N THR A 140 22.15 35.19 46.00
CA THR A 140 20.86 34.49 45.75
C THR A 140 20.47 34.57 44.28
N TRP A 141 20.63 35.74 43.66
CA TRP A 141 20.38 35.91 42.24
C TRP A 141 21.34 35.10 41.36
N GLY A 142 22.62 35.02 41.74
CA GLY A 142 23.60 34.14 41.09
C GLY A 142 23.17 32.66 41.12
N SER A 143 22.73 32.17 42.28
CA SER A 143 22.19 30.81 42.43
C SER A 143 20.94 30.58 41.58
N LEU A 144 20.03 31.56 41.52
CA LEU A 144 18.83 31.47 40.68
C LEU A 144 19.18 31.40 39.19
N LYS A 145 20.12 32.23 38.73
CA LYS A 145 20.65 32.16 37.35
C LYS A 145 21.23 30.79 37.03
N GLN A 146 21.99 30.21 37.96
CA GLN A 146 22.55 28.87 37.79
C GLN A 146 21.44 27.80 37.74
N ALA A 147 20.42 27.91 38.57
CA ALA A 147 19.27 27.00 38.55
C ALA A 147 18.48 27.10 37.23
N LEU A 148 18.28 28.31 36.69
CA LEU A 148 17.63 28.53 35.39
C LEU A 148 18.44 27.90 34.24
N LYS A 149 19.78 28.03 34.27
CA LYS A 149 20.65 27.33 33.31
C LYS A 149 20.57 25.81 33.46
N GLY A 150 20.52 25.30 34.69
CA GLY A 150 20.34 23.87 34.95
C GLY A 150 19.01 23.36 34.37
N LEU A 151 17.92 24.09 34.60
CA LEU A 151 16.60 23.75 34.09
C LEU A 151 16.55 23.80 32.55
N SER A 152 17.24 24.76 31.92
CA SER A 152 17.37 24.81 30.46
C SER A 152 17.93 23.52 29.86
N VAL A 153 18.94 22.93 30.49
CA VAL A 153 19.53 21.65 30.04
C VAL A 153 18.51 20.52 30.13
N GLU A 154 17.74 20.45 31.23
CA GLU A 154 16.67 19.44 31.37
C GLU A 154 15.59 19.59 30.29
N PHE A 155 15.19 20.82 29.96
CA PHE A 155 14.22 21.07 28.88
C PHE A 155 14.77 20.70 27.50
N ALA A 156 16.07 20.89 27.25
CA ALA A 156 16.70 20.41 26.02
C ALA A 156 16.65 18.86 25.93
N LEU A 157 16.92 18.16 27.04
CA LEU A 157 16.79 16.69 27.09
C LEU A 157 15.35 16.22 26.87
N LEU A 158 14.36 16.94 27.42
CA LEU A 158 12.94 16.63 27.18
C LEU A 158 12.55 16.88 25.72
N ALA A 159 13.03 17.96 25.11
CA ALA A 159 12.80 18.26 23.70
C ALA A 159 13.35 17.16 22.79
N ASP A 160 14.58 16.69 23.05
CA ASP A 160 15.19 15.58 22.30
C ASP A 160 14.36 14.29 22.43
N LYS A 161 13.90 13.96 23.64
CA LYS A 161 13.02 12.79 23.86
C LYS A 161 11.69 12.93 23.12
N ALA A 162 11.06 14.10 23.16
CA ALA A 162 9.81 14.37 22.44
C ALA A 162 9.99 14.28 20.91
N ALA A 163 11.12 14.78 20.39
CA ALA A 163 11.44 14.68 18.96
C ALA A 163 11.65 13.22 18.53
N GLN A 164 12.37 12.43 19.33
CA GLN A 164 12.53 10.99 19.10
C GLN A 164 11.19 10.26 19.15
N GLN A 165 10.33 10.61 20.10
CA GLN A 165 8.98 10.06 20.20
C GLN A 165 8.16 10.36 18.93
N GLY A 166 8.13 11.61 18.47
CA GLY A 166 7.40 11.97 17.24
C GLY A 166 7.89 11.18 16.01
N LYS A 167 9.22 11.00 15.90
CA LYS A 167 9.80 10.17 14.85
C LYS A 167 9.41 8.69 14.98
N GLN A 168 9.35 8.14 16.19
CA GLN A 168 8.94 6.75 16.40
C GLN A 168 7.45 6.56 16.08
N GLU A 169 6.61 7.50 16.51
CA GLU A 169 5.18 7.49 16.23
C GLU A 169 4.93 7.54 14.71
N GLU A 170 5.66 8.39 13.99
CA GLU A 170 5.59 8.43 12.53
C GLU A 170 6.01 7.10 11.89
N ASN A 171 7.13 6.51 12.30
CA ASN A 171 7.68 5.31 11.65
C ASN A 171 6.99 4.00 12.03
N ASP A 172 6.47 3.88 13.26
CA ASP A 172 5.97 2.60 13.78
C ASP A 172 4.47 2.61 14.01
N VAL A 173 3.89 3.76 14.37
CA VAL A 173 2.47 3.87 14.72
C VAL A 173 1.65 4.32 13.51
N VAL A 174 2.17 5.25 12.69
CA VAL A 174 1.49 5.73 11.47
C VAL A 174 1.70 4.78 10.28
N GLU A 175 2.90 4.18 10.13
CA GLU A 175 3.17 3.29 9.00
C GLU A 175 2.36 1.98 9.02
N LYS A 176 2.05 1.42 10.20
CA LYS A 176 1.26 0.18 10.32
C LYS A 176 -0.18 0.31 9.79
N PRO A 177 -0.98 1.30 10.21
CA PRO A 177 -2.31 1.49 9.63
C PRO A 177 -2.22 1.91 8.15
N ASN A 178 -1.18 2.63 7.72
CA ASN A 178 -0.95 2.90 6.29
C ASN A 178 -0.76 1.61 5.48
N LEU A 179 0.06 0.67 5.96
CA LEU A 179 0.22 -0.64 5.32
C LEU A 179 -1.13 -1.38 5.20
N PHE A 180 -1.93 -1.35 6.26
CA PHE A 180 -3.24 -2.01 6.24
C PHE A 180 -4.23 -1.31 5.32
N LEU A 181 -4.21 0.03 5.26
CA LEU A 181 -5.00 0.81 4.32
C LEU A 181 -4.62 0.54 2.87
N ASP A 182 -3.32 0.41 2.57
CA ASP A 182 -2.83 0.07 1.23
C ASP A 182 -3.42 -1.31 0.79
N LEU A 183 -3.43 -2.30 1.68
CA LEU A 183 -4.03 -3.60 1.43
C LEU A 183 -5.56 -3.52 1.24
N LEU A 184 -6.27 -2.86 2.16
CA LEU A 184 -7.73 -2.71 2.08
C LEU A 184 -8.16 -1.94 0.83
N GLN A 185 -7.40 -0.91 0.44
CA GLN A 185 -7.63 -0.15 -0.78
C GLN A 185 -7.47 -1.03 -2.02
N SER A 186 -6.41 -1.85 -2.08
CA SER A 186 -6.23 -2.80 -3.19
C SER A 186 -7.38 -3.81 -3.33
N TYR A 187 -7.93 -4.29 -2.20
CA TYR A 187 -9.09 -5.18 -2.19
C TYR A 187 -10.36 -4.45 -2.64
N LYS A 188 -10.57 -3.22 -2.15
CA LYS A 188 -11.69 -2.39 -2.60
C LYS A 188 -11.65 -2.16 -4.11
N ASP A 189 -10.48 -1.82 -4.66
CA ASP A 189 -10.29 -1.63 -6.10
C ASP A 189 -10.46 -2.93 -6.89
N LEU A 190 -10.09 -4.07 -6.31
CA LEU A 190 -10.39 -5.39 -6.88
C LEU A 190 -11.90 -5.64 -6.94
N CYS A 191 -12.63 -5.35 -5.85
CA CYS A 191 -14.09 -5.48 -5.83
C CYS A 191 -14.76 -4.59 -6.88
N GLU A 192 -14.33 -3.33 -7.01
CA GLU A 192 -14.88 -2.43 -8.02
C GLU A 192 -14.61 -2.92 -9.44
N ARG A 193 -13.39 -3.42 -9.72
CA ARG A 193 -13.06 -4.02 -11.03
C ARG A 193 -13.89 -5.27 -11.31
N HIS A 194 -14.14 -6.08 -10.29
CA HIS A 194 -14.95 -7.28 -10.39
C HIS A 194 -16.37 -6.95 -10.87
N GLU A 195 -17.01 -5.97 -10.24
CA GLU A 195 -18.36 -5.53 -10.57
C GLU A 195 -18.44 -4.79 -11.91
N LYS A 196 -17.53 -3.85 -12.16
CA LYS A 196 -17.60 -2.97 -13.33
C LYS A 196 -17.29 -3.68 -14.64
N GLY A 197 -16.60 -4.83 -14.64
CA GLY A 197 -16.21 -5.42 -15.92
C GLY A 197 -15.74 -6.86 -15.93
N VAL A 198 -15.17 -7.41 -14.85
CA VAL A 198 -14.64 -8.79 -14.90
C VAL A 198 -15.77 -9.81 -15.04
N LEU A 199 -16.87 -9.64 -14.30
CA LEU A 199 -18.04 -10.53 -14.40
C LEU A 199 -18.59 -10.61 -15.84
N HIS A 200 -18.79 -9.44 -16.47
CA HIS A 200 -19.30 -9.35 -17.84
C HIS A 200 -18.30 -9.89 -18.87
N LYS A 201 -17.00 -9.60 -18.72
CA LYS A 201 -15.95 -10.12 -19.60
C LYS A 201 -15.85 -11.65 -19.50
N HIS A 202 -15.92 -12.20 -18.30
CA HIS A 202 -15.91 -13.64 -18.07
C HIS A 202 -17.12 -14.32 -18.71
N GLN A 203 -18.32 -13.75 -18.57
CA GLN A 203 -19.52 -14.28 -19.22
C GLN A 203 -19.42 -14.24 -20.76
N ARG A 204 -18.86 -13.17 -21.32
CA ARG A 204 -18.60 -13.06 -22.76
C ARG A 204 -17.56 -14.09 -23.24
N ALA A 205 -16.49 -14.29 -22.48
CA ALA A 205 -15.44 -15.26 -22.79
C ALA A 205 -15.97 -16.71 -22.73
N LEU A 206 -16.79 -17.04 -21.72
CA LEU A 206 -17.51 -18.31 -21.64
C LEU A 206 -18.39 -18.55 -22.87
N HIS A 207 -19.13 -17.53 -23.31
CA HIS A 207 -19.98 -17.63 -24.50
C HIS A 207 -19.14 -17.90 -25.76
N LYS A 208 -18.06 -17.14 -25.98
CA LYS A 208 -17.11 -17.35 -27.08
C LYS A 208 -16.51 -18.76 -27.06
N TYR A 209 -16.07 -19.23 -25.90
CA TYR A 209 -15.53 -20.58 -25.72
C TYR A 209 -16.56 -21.66 -26.06
N SER A 210 -17.82 -21.49 -25.62
CA SER A 210 -18.90 -22.43 -25.93
C SER A 210 -19.22 -22.52 -27.42
N LEU A 211 -19.21 -21.38 -28.13
CA LEU A 211 -19.39 -21.31 -29.58
C LEU A 211 -18.24 -22.01 -30.32
N MET A 212 -17.00 -21.70 -29.92
CA MET A 212 -15.80 -22.28 -30.51
C MET A 212 -15.75 -23.80 -30.30
N LYS A 213 -16.11 -24.28 -29.11
CA LYS A 213 -16.25 -25.72 -28.82
C LYS A 213 -17.30 -26.38 -29.73
N ARG A 214 -18.47 -25.75 -29.91
CA ARG A 214 -19.53 -26.27 -30.79
C ARG A 214 -19.08 -26.33 -32.26
N GLN A 215 -18.40 -25.30 -32.74
CA GLN A 215 -17.83 -25.26 -34.09
C GLN A 215 -16.77 -26.35 -34.31
N MET A 216 -15.85 -26.53 -33.35
CA MET A 216 -14.84 -27.59 -33.40
C MET A 216 -15.45 -28.99 -33.41
N MET A 217 -16.48 -29.23 -32.60
CA MET A 217 -17.20 -30.51 -32.58
C MET A 217 -17.92 -30.76 -33.92
N SER A 218 -18.56 -29.73 -34.50
CA SER A 218 -19.20 -29.83 -35.82
C SER A 218 -18.20 -30.10 -36.94
N ALA A 219 -17.06 -29.39 -36.94
CA ALA A 219 -16.00 -29.58 -37.93
C ALA A 219 -15.36 -30.98 -37.82
N ALA A 220 -15.14 -31.48 -36.59
CA ALA A 220 -14.64 -32.84 -36.36
C ALA A 220 -15.65 -33.92 -36.83
N MET A 221 -16.95 -33.67 -36.67
CA MET A 221 -17.99 -34.57 -37.19
C MET A 221 -18.10 -34.53 -38.71
N GLN A 222 -17.98 -33.36 -39.34
CA GLN A 222 -17.91 -33.24 -40.80
C GLN A 222 -16.67 -33.93 -41.37
N ASN A 223 -15.52 -33.81 -40.70
CA ASN A 223 -14.28 -34.46 -41.14
C ASN A 223 -14.35 -35.99 -41.01
N ARG A 224 -14.98 -36.52 -39.94
CA ARG A 224 -15.30 -37.95 -39.83
C ARG A 224 -16.31 -38.42 -40.88
N GLY A 225 -17.31 -37.60 -41.20
CA GLY A 225 -18.25 -37.89 -42.28
C GLY A 225 -17.58 -37.98 -43.65
N LEU A 226 -16.65 -37.06 -43.94
CA LEU A 226 -15.84 -37.07 -45.16
C LEU A 226 -14.89 -38.28 -45.24
N GLU A 227 -14.31 -38.72 -44.12
CA GLU A 227 -13.51 -39.95 -44.03
C GLU A 227 -14.36 -41.21 -44.30
N PHE A 228 -15.59 -41.27 -43.78
CA PHE A 228 -16.55 -42.34 -44.10
C PHE A 228 -16.95 -42.36 -45.58
N PHE A 229 -17.16 -41.20 -46.21
CA PHE A 229 -17.43 -41.12 -47.65
C PHE A 229 -16.19 -41.44 -48.50
N ARG A 230 -14.98 -41.17 -48.02
CA ARG A 230 -13.72 -41.54 -48.69
C ARG A 230 -13.41 -43.04 -48.62
N THR A 231 -13.87 -43.73 -47.58
CA THR A 231 -13.65 -45.18 -47.39
C THR A 231 -14.84 -46.04 -47.84
N GLY A 232 -16.00 -45.43 -48.11
CA GLY A 232 -17.26 -46.12 -48.44
C GLY A 232 -17.54 -46.41 -49.92
N PHE A 233 -16.62 -46.14 -50.85
CA PHE A 233 -16.77 -46.49 -52.28
C PHE A 233 -15.73 -47.52 -52.72
N LEU A 234 -15.72 -48.68 -52.08
CA LEU A 234 -15.15 -49.92 -52.62
C LEU A 234 -16.19 -51.02 -52.40
N ILE A 235 -17.18 -51.08 -53.30
CA ILE A 235 -18.03 -52.26 -53.47
C ILE A 235 -17.28 -53.17 -54.47
N PRO A 236 -16.76 -54.34 -54.05
CA PRO A 236 -16.28 -55.33 -55.01
C PRO A 236 -17.49 -55.96 -55.72
N LYS A 237 -17.31 -56.22 -57.01
CA LYS A 237 -18.27 -56.90 -57.90
C LYS A 237 -18.77 -58.23 -57.34
#